data_AF-A0A1V3W9Y8-F1
#
_entry.id   AF-A0A1V3W9Y8-F1
#
_cell.length_a   1.000
_cell.length_b   1.000
_cell.length_c   1.000
_cell.angle_alpha   90.00
_cell.angle_beta   90.00
_cell.angle_gamma   90.00
#
_symmetry.space_group_name_H-M   'P 1'
#
loop_
_entity.id
_entity.type
_entity.pdbx_description
1 polymer ?
#
loop_
_entity_poly.entity_id
_entity_poly.type
_entity_poly.pdbx_seq_one_letter_code
_entity_poly.pdbx_strand_id
1 'polypeptide(L)'
;MIAELMFGFWVFLTARRHEPLVWLPHLAHAYPSGTRRAQLHNGLSDLLKARNRVAHHEPATVRSGREIVRRIRGHARYVSPELAQHIDATSTVEQIIRGRP
;
A
#
# COMPACT_ATOMS: atom_id res chain seq x y z
N MET A 1 -2.94 19.53 -3.83
CA MET A 1 -2.90 19.18 -5.27
C MET A 1 -2.55 17.70 -5.53
N ILE A 2 -1.35 17.16 -5.23
CA ILE A 2 -1.11 15.69 -5.40
C ILE A 2 -1.77 14.85 -4.29
N ALA A 3 -1.85 15.37 -3.06
CA ALA A 3 -2.46 14.66 -1.92
C ALA A 3 -3.99 14.49 -2.01
N GLU A 4 -4.65 15.20 -2.93
CA GLU A 4 -6.10 15.08 -3.19
C GLU A 4 -6.43 13.93 -4.15
N LEU A 5 -5.41 13.30 -4.75
CA LEU A 5 -5.59 12.20 -5.68
C LEU A 5 -5.98 10.92 -4.93
N MET A 6 -7.02 10.26 -5.44
CA MET A 6 -7.46 8.99 -4.88
C MET A 6 -6.36 7.92 -4.99
N PHE A 7 -6.34 6.98 -4.05
CA PHE A 7 -5.34 5.90 -4.04
C PHE A 7 -5.25 5.11 -5.36
N GLY A 8 -6.36 5.02 -6.11
CA GLY A 8 -6.40 4.41 -7.45
C GLY A 8 -5.48 5.07 -8.48
N PHE A 9 -5.14 6.36 -8.32
CA PHE A 9 -4.17 7.04 -9.16
C PHE A 9 -2.78 6.39 -9.08
N TRP A 10 -2.31 6.05 -7.87
CA TRP A 10 -1.02 5.39 -7.67
C TRP A 10 -0.99 3.96 -8.24
N VAL A 11 -2.11 3.24 -8.14
CA VAL A 11 -2.28 1.93 -8.80
C VAL A 11 -2.23 2.08 -10.32
N PHE A 12 -2.88 3.11 -10.85
CA PHE A 12 -2.88 3.39 -12.29
C PHE A 12 -1.47 3.66 -12.81
N LEU A 13 -0.68 4.50 -12.14
CA LEU A 13 0.69 4.84 -12.56
C LEU A 13 1.62 3.62 -12.65
N THR A 14 1.40 2.61 -11.81
CA THR A 14 2.23 1.40 -11.77
C THR A 14 1.73 0.28 -12.69
N ALA A 15 0.62 0.48 -13.41
CA ALA A 15 0.05 -0.52 -14.31
C ALA A 15 0.97 -0.84 -15.49
N ARG A 16 0.96 -2.09 -15.95
CA ARG A 16 1.82 -2.59 -17.05
C ARG A 16 1.76 -1.73 -18.32
N ARG A 17 0.57 -1.23 -18.68
CA ARG A 17 0.39 -0.39 -19.88
C ARG A 17 1.14 0.93 -19.84
N HIS A 18 1.46 1.45 -18.64
CA HIS A 18 2.23 2.69 -18.49
C HIS A 18 3.71 2.42 -18.23
N GLU A 19 4.14 1.17 -18.30
CA GLU A 19 5.53 0.82 -18.05
C GLU A 19 6.51 1.55 -19.00
N PRO A 20 6.27 1.60 -20.32
CA PRO A 20 7.17 2.29 -21.24
C PRO A 20 7.17 3.82 -21.11
N LEU A 21 6.02 4.40 -20.73
CA LEU A 21 5.82 5.85 -20.76
C LEU A 21 6.00 6.55 -19.41
N VAL A 22 5.80 5.82 -18.30
CA VAL A 22 5.79 6.38 -16.95
C VAL A 22 6.77 5.65 -16.05
N TRP A 23 6.74 4.31 -16.04
CA TRP A 23 7.58 3.55 -15.11
C TRP A 23 9.06 3.65 -15.47
N LEU A 24 9.46 3.18 -16.65
CA LEU A 24 10.86 3.10 -17.06
C LEU A 24 11.52 4.49 -17.14
N PRO A 25 10.89 5.52 -17.73
CA PRO A 25 11.56 6.82 -17.87
C PRO A 25 11.62 7.63 -16.57
N HIS A 26 10.65 7.44 -15.66
CA HIS A 26 10.45 8.35 -14.53
C HIS A 26 10.37 7.63 -13.19
N LEU A 27 9.34 6.81 -12.97
CA LEU A 27 9.07 6.29 -11.63
C LEU A 27 10.12 5.32 -11.12
N ALA A 28 10.73 4.49 -11.97
CA ALA A 28 11.72 3.51 -11.55
C ALA A 28 12.89 4.14 -10.78
N HIS A 29 13.27 5.38 -11.13
CA HIS A 29 14.33 6.14 -10.46
C HIS A 29 13.95 6.64 -9.07
N ALA A 30 12.65 6.73 -8.76
CA ALA A 30 12.15 7.12 -7.44
C ALA A 30 12.04 5.94 -6.47
N TYR A 31 12.24 4.70 -6.93
CA TYR A 31 12.22 3.50 -6.11
C TYR A 31 13.65 2.93 -5.92
N PRO A 32 13.93 2.21 -4.83
CA PRO A 32 15.19 1.52 -4.65
C PRO A 32 15.52 0.59 -5.84
N SER A 33 16.82 0.49 -6.15
CA SER A 33 17.29 -0.41 -7.22
C SER A 33 16.82 -1.85 -6.99
N GLY A 34 16.39 -2.52 -8.06
CA GLY A 34 15.82 -3.87 -8.00
C GLY A 34 14.32 -3.93 -7.67
N THR A 35 13.65 -2.79 -7.47
CA THR A 35 12.19 -2.76 -7.30
C THR A 35 11.48 -3.31 -8.52
N ARG A 36 10.75 -4.41 -8.35
CA ARG A 36 9.97 -5.05 -9.43
C ARG A 36 8.61 -4.37 -9.56
N ARG A 37 8.39 -3.63 -10.66
CA ARG A 37 7.11 -2.93 -10.94
C ARG A 37 5.89 -3.81 -10.70
N ALA A 38 5.90 -5.03 -11.23
CA ALA A 38 4.76 -5.95 -11.12
C ALA A 38 4.42 -6.26 -9.64
N GLN A 39 5.43 -6.46 -8.79
CA GLN A 39 5.22 -6.71 -7.36
C GLN A 39 4.69 -5.47 -6.65
N LEU A 40 5.25 -4.29 -6.96
CA LEU A 40 4.76 -3.01 -6.44
C LEU A 40 3.30 -2.78 -6.83
N HIS A 41 2.97 -2.95 -8.12
CA HIS A 41 1.62 -2.77 -8.64
C HIS A 41 0.60 -3.72 -8.01
N ASN A 42 0.96 -4.99 -7.86
CA ASN A 42 0.09 -5.97 -7.21
C ASN A 42 -0.13 -5.61 -5.73
N GLY A 43 0.92 -5.18 -5.03
CA GLY A 43 0.82 -4.72 -3.65
C GLY A 43 -0.11 -3.50 -3.50
N LEU A 44 0.03 -2.48 -4.35
CA LEU A 44 -0.86 -1.33 -4.36
C LEU A 44 -2.30 -1.73 -4.74
N SER A 45 -2.48 -2.64 -5.69
CA SER A 45 -3.81 -3.15 -6.08
C SER A 45 -4.50 -3.88 -4.94
N ASP A 46 -3.75 -4.68 -4.17
CA ASP A 46 -4.26 -5.39 -2.99
C ASP A 46 -4.66 -4.40 -1.88
N LEU A 47 -3.89 -3.32 -1.68
CA LEU A 47 -4.25 -2.25 -0.76
C LEU A 47 -5.51 -1.49 -1.18
N LEU A 48 -5.66 -1.19 -2.48
CA LEU A 48 -6.88 -0.57 -3.00
C LEU A 48 -8.12 -1.44 -2.74
N LYS A 49 -8.01 -2.75 -2.99
CA LYS A 49 -9.08 -3.72 -2.68
C LYS A 49 -9.37 -3.72 -1.18
N ALA A 50 -8.35 -3.83 -0.33
CA ALA A 50 -8.51 -3.82 1.12
C ALA A 50 -9.24 -2.55 1.61
N ARG A 51 -8.86 -1.37 1.11
CA ARG A 51 -9.54 -0.10 1.41
C ARG A 51 -11.01 -0.14 1.03
N ASN A 52 -11.33 -0.69 -0.15
CA ASN A 52 -12.72 -0.78 -0.59
C ASN A 52 -13.53 -1.75 0.29
N ARG A 53 -12.97 -2.91 0.64
CA ARG A 53 -13.61 -3.86 1.56
C ARG A 53 -13.92 -3.23 2.92
N VAL A 54 -12.98 -2.45 3.46
CA VAL A 54 -13.18 -1.70 4.72
C VAL A 54 -14.30 -0.67 4.57
N ALA A 55 -14.34 0.07 3.46
CA ALA A 55 -15.40 1.04 3.18
C ALA A 55 -16.78 0.39 3.01
N HIS A 56 -16.83 -0.85 2.52
CA HIS A 56 -18.05 -1.67 2.44
C HIS A 56 -18.36 -2.43 3.74
N HIS A 57 -17.60 -2.21 4.82
CA HIS A 57 -17.74 -2.91 6.10
C HIS A 57 -17.70 -4.44 5.98
N GLU A 58 -16.92 -4.96 5.03
CA GLU A 58 -16.76 -6.40 4.89
C GLU A 58 -16.00 -7.02 6.07
N PRO A 59 -16.34 -8.26 6.49
CA PRO A 59 -15.62 -8.96 7.54
C PRO A 59 -14.11 -9.12 7.24
N ALA A 60 -13.28 -8.86 8.24
CA ALA A 60 -11.84 -9.11 8.20
C ALA A 60 -11.44 -10.14 9.27
N THR A 61 -10.65 -11.14 8.85
CA THR A 61 -10.04 -12.09 9.78
C THR A 61 -8.79 -11.48 10.40
N VAL A 62 -8.36 -12.02 11.55
CA VAL A 62 -7.08 -11.64 12.17
C VAL A 62 -5.91 -11.78 11.18
N ARG A 63 -5.90 -12.86 10.39
CA ARG A 63 -4.88 -13.10 9.36
C ARG A 63 -4.90 -12.02 8.29
N SER A 64 -6.07 -11.69 7.73
CA SER A 64 -6.17 -10.69 6.67
C SER A 64 -5.82 -9.28 7.19
N GLY A 65 -6.22 -8.96 8.42
CA GLY A 65 -5.88 -7.69 9.06
C GLY A 65 -4.37 -7.49 9.20
N ARG A 66 -3.66 -8.49 9.77
CA ARG A 66 -2.19 -8.45 9.88
C ARG A 66 -1.51 -8.37 8.52
N GLU A 67 -2.00 -9.09 7.51
CA GLU A 67 -1.43 -9.02 6.17
C GLU A 67 -1.56 -7.62 5.56
N ILE A 68 -2.72 -6.98 5.70
CA ILE A 68 -2.97 -5.62 5.20
C ILE A 68 -2.03 -4.63 5.90
N VAL A 69 -1.92 -4.66 7.24
CA VAL A 69 -1.01 -3.77 7.98
C VAL A 69 0.44 -3.95 7.55
N ARG A 70 0.90 -5.21 7.41
CA ARG A 70 2.25 -5.51 6.92
C ARG A 70 2.50 -4.93 5.52
N ARG A 71 1.52 -5.02 4.62
CA ARG A 71 1.61 -4.44 3.27
C ARG A 71 1.64 -2.92 3.31
N ILE A 72 0.77 -2.28 4.09
CA ILE A 72 0.76 -0.82 4.27
C ILE A 72 2.14 -0.34 4.75
N ARG A 73 2.68 -0.96 5.81
CA ARG A 73 4.02 -0.64 6.32
C ARG A 73 5.12 -0.86 5.27
N GLY A 74 5.04 -1.96 4.52
CA GLY A 74 5.99 -2.25 3.45
C GLY A 74 5.98 -1.17 2.37
N HIS A 75 4.80 -0.70 1.96
CA HIS A 75 4.68 0.35 0.96
C HIS A 75 5.05 1.74 1.49
N ALA A 76 4.74 2.03 2.77
CA ALA A 76 5.11 3.28 3.42
C ALA A 76 6.63 3.54 3.38
N ARG A 77 7.44 2.48 3.46
CA ARG A 77 8.92 2.58 3.37
C ARG A 77 9.42 3.04 2.01
N TYR A 78 8.65 2.89 0.93
CA TYR A 78 9.00 3.50 -0.35
C TYR A 78 8.80 5.01 -0.37
N VAL A 79 7.96 5.53 0.54
CA VAL A 79 7.74 6.97 0.69
C VAL A 79 8.77 7.53 1.68
N SER A 80 8.81 7.01 2.90
CA SER A 80 9.86 7.29 3.86
C SER A 80 9.87 6.27 5.03
N PRO A 81 11.02 6.05 5.68
CA PRO A 81 11.08 5.24 6.90
C PRO A 81 10.19 5.77 8.03
N GLU A 82 10.09 7.08 8.17
CA GLU A 82 9.33 7.78 9.21
C GLU A 82 7.83 7.56 9.05
N LEU A 83 7.31 7.50 7.82
CA LEU A 83 5.91 7.18 7.57
C LEU A 83 5.57 5.76 8.08
N ALA A 84 6.45 4.80 7.84
CA ALA A 84 6.26 3.44 8.33
C ALA A 84 6.27 3.39 9.87
N GLN A 85 7.18 4.12 10.51
CA GLN A 85 7.23 4.25 11.98
C GLN A 85 5.97 4.92 12.53
N HIS A 86 5.50 5.99 11.90
CA HIS A 86 4.30 6.70 12.30
C HIS A 86 3.06 5.79 12.24
N ILE A 87 2.91 5.00 11.18
CA ILE A 87 1.82 4.02 11.06
C ILE A 87 1.90 2.98 12.18
N ASP A 88 3.10 2.51 12.53
CA ASP A 88 3.29 1.54 13.61
C ASP A 88 2.95 2.12 14.98
N ALA A 89 3.30 3.39 15.22
CA ALA A 89 3.03 4.07 16.47
C ALA A 89 1.55 4.45 16.67
N THR A 90 0.81 4.66 15.58
CA THR A 90 -0.57 5.19 15.62
C THR A 90 -1.64 4.13 15.32
N SER A 91 -1.29 3.00 14.72
CA SER A 91 -2.26 1.96 14.35
C SER A 91 -2.79 1.21 15.57
N THR A 92 -4.11 1.17 15.71
CA THR A 92 -4.81 0.39 16.75
C THR A 92 -5.12 -1.05 16.34
N VAL A 93 -4.85 -1.43 15.08
CA VAL A 93 -5.25 -2.74 14.51
C VAL A 93 -4.65 -3.90 15.31
N GLU A 94 -3.36 -3.82 15.65
CA GLU A 94 -2.68 -4.87 16.43
C GLU A 94 -3.19 -4.97 17.87
N GLN A 95 -3.67 -3.87 18.45
CA GLN A 95 -4.29 -3.87 19.78
C GLN A 95 -5.65 -4.57 19.72
N ILE A 96 -6.47 -4.24 18.73
CA ILE A 96 -7.79 -4.87 18.49
C ILE A 96 -7.64 -6.37 18.24
N ILE A 97 -6.63 -6.78 17.45
CA ILE A 97 -6.37 -8.19 17.17
C ILE A 97 -5.95 -8.95 18.44
N ARG A 98 -5.12 -8.34 19.30
CA ARG A 98 -4.69 -8.96 20.57
C ARG A 98 -5.78 -9.01 21.63
N GLY A 99 -6.73 -8.07 21.59
CA GLY A 99 -7.86 -8.00 22.53
C GLY A 99 -9.06 -8.87 22.17
N ARG A 100 -9.04 -9.58 21.02
CA ARG A 100 -10.07 -10.57 20.70
C ARG A 100 -9.78 -11.88 21.45
N PRO A 101 -10.72 -12.39 22.27
CA PRO A 101 -10.57 -13.66 22.98
C PRO A 101 -10.46 -14.85 22.01
#